data_AF-A0A9K3LF04-F1
#
_entry.id   AF-A0A9K3LF04-F1
#
_cell.length_a   1.000
_cell.length_b   1.000
_cell.length_c   1.000
_cell.angle_alpha   90.00
_cell.angle_beta   90.00
_cell.angle_gamma   90.00
#
_symmetry.space_group_name_H-M   'P 1'
#
loop_
_entity.id
_entity.type
_entity.pdbx_description
1 polymer ?
#
loop_
_entity_poly.entity_id
_entity_poly.type
_entity_poly.pdbx_seq_one_letter_code
_entity_poly.pdbx_strand_id
1 'polypeptide(L)'
;MNSRKRSSTLRTRLGRWLVVALMAAACHGYTIPRTSSTPKLTYRAAETATTSIQMTYEDTPDPTTFREAEILGLRLMQEGNFEEALIAFQKGMKLPGSRPDVLRTKSLSGPSPVGGAFGGTESQSVMTLDDFELQAAHYNMACAHARLGNLDESIMNLEQAFKNGFDNYSTVRGDPDLDPIKNQPDFDTLMETYDNKGGFNPFGFFSKK
;
A
#
# COMPACT_ATOMS: atom_id res chain seq x y z
N MET A 1 7.45 44.81 -44.38
CA MET A 1 8.23 45.00 -43.13
C MET A 1 7.48 44.34 -41.98
N ASN A 2 7.98 43.27 -41.34
CA ASN A 2 8.94 43.26 -40.20
C ASN A 2 8.46 44.17 -39.04
N SER A 3 8.34 43.80 -37.75
CA SER A 3 8.95 42.70 -36.97
C SER A 3 8.33 42.56 -35.55
N ARG A 4 8.23 41.32 -35.04
CA ARG A 4 8.53 40.76 -33.67
C ARG A 4 8.48 41.67 -32.40
N LYS A 5 7.87 41.15 -31.31
CA LYS A 5 8.50 40.49 -30.10
C LYS A 5 7.45 40.24 -28.97
N ARG A 6 7.24 38.97 -28.52
CA ARG A 6 7.62 38.33 -27.21
C ARG A 6 6.98 38.99 -25.95
N SER A 7 6.21 38.36 -25.05
CA SER A 7 6.28 37.08 -24.27
C SER A 7 6.43 37.36 -22.75
N SER A 8 5.85 36.47 -21.92
CA SER A 8 5.98 36.28 -20.44
C SER A 8 4.97 37.08 -19.58
N THR A 9 4.24 36.49 -18.63
CA THR A 9 4.70 35.60 -17.53
C THR A 9 3.56 34.73 -16.97
N LEU A 10 3.86 33.44 -16.72
CA LEU A 10 3.09 32.55 -15.83
C LEU A 10 3.35 32.94 -14.36
N ARG A 11 2.31 32.85 -13.51
CA ARG A 11 2.46 32.67 -12.05
C ARG A 11 1.49 31.58 -11.60
N THR A 12 2.01 30.36 -11.48
CA THR A 12 1.36 29.25 -10.77
C THR A 12 1.69 29.36 -9.29
N ARG A 13 0.64 29.32 -8.45
CA ARG A 13 0.73 29.23 -6.99
C ARG A 13 0.90 27.75 -6.62
N LEU A 14 1.99 27.40 -5.95
CA LEU A 14 2.16 26.08 -5.32
C LEU A 14 1.58 26.11 -3.91
N GLY A 15 0.65 25.17 -3.68
CA GLY A 15 -0.03 24.92 -2.42
C GLY A 15 0.87 24.25 -1.38
N ARG A 16 0.40 24.34 -0.14
CA ARG A 16 1.10 24.13 1.13
C ARG A 16 0.87 22.69 1.59
N TRP A 17 1.93 21.89 1.68
CA TRP A 17 1.88 20.53 2.25
C TRP A 17 1.93 20.62 3.79
N LEU A 18 0.94 20.03 4.45
CA LEU A 18 0.83 19.96 5.90
C LEU A 18 1.53 18.67 6.38
N VAL A 19 2.59 18.79 7.18
CA VAL A 19 3.22 17.67 7.89
C VAL A 19 2.59 17.57 9.29
N VAL A 20 2.05 16.41 9.63
CA VAL A 20 1.56 16.09 10.98
C VAL A 20 2.76 15.69 11.84
N ALA A 21 3.05 16.48 12.87
CA ALA A 21 4.06 16.19 13.89
C ALA A 21 3.42 15.48 15.09
N LEU A 22 3.96 14.32 15.48
CA LEU A 22 3.58 13.63 16.71
C LEU A 22 4.25 14.30 17.92
N MET A 23 3.44 14.67 18.91
CA MET A 23 3.83 15.29 20.18
C MET A 23 4.44 14.25 21.13
N ALA A 24 5.61 14.54 21.70
CA ALA A 24 6.13 13.86 22.89
C ALA A 24 5.82 14.69 24.14
N ALA A 25 5.03 14.09 25.04
CA ALA A 25 4.61 14.68 26.30
C ALA A 25 5.77 14.77 27.32
N ALA A 26 5.88 15.93 27.99
CA ALA A 26 6.77 16.13 29.13
C ALA A 26 6.05 15.76 30.43
N CYS A 27 6.59 14.81 31.19
CA CYS A 27 6.26 14.60 32.61
C CYS A 27 7.45 14.99 33.50
N HIS A 28 7.10 15.47 34.68
CA HIS A 28 7.91 16.30 35.56
C HIS A 28 9.00 15.53 36.33
N GLY A 29 10.14 16.19 36.50
CA GLY A 29 10.78 16.42 37.80
C GLY A 29 11.37 15.23 38.56
N TYR A 30 12.67 14.99 38.38
CA TYR A 30 13.50 14.48 39.47
C TYR A 30 14.92 15.05 39.39
N THR A 31 15.36 15.72 40.46
CA THR A 31 16.68 16.36 40.60
C THR A 31 17.66 15.39 41.24
N ILE A 32 18.79 15.11 40.58
CA ILE A 32 19.92 14.35 41.11
C ILE A 32 21.12 15.31 41.27
N PRO A 33 21.90 15.25 42.37
CA PRO A 33 22.93 16.23 42.68
C PRO A 33 24.17 16.11 41.79
N ARG A 34 24.77 17.28 41.54
CA ARG A 34 25.87 17.55 40.61
C ARG A 34 27.22 17.16 41.24
N THR A 35 27.95 16.24 40.62
CA THR A 35 29.41 16.12 40.79
C THR A 35 30.10 16.31 39.45
N SER A 36 31.13 17.14 39.47
CA SER A 36 31.82 17.77 38.35
C SER A 36 32.87 16.87 37.70
N SER A 37 32.72 16.60 36.39
CA SER A 37 33.77 16.73 35.37
C SER A 37 33.28 16.09 34.06
N THR A 38 32.84 16.90 33.09
CA THR A 38 32.54 16.43 31.73
C THR A 38 33.26 17.32 30.73
N PRO A 39 33.90 16.75 29.69
CA PRO A 39 34.53 17.52 28.63
C PRO A 39 33.48 18.34 27.86
N LYS A 40 33.83 19.57 27.48
CA LYS A 40 33.01 20.44 26.62
C LYS A 40 32.87 19.79 25.24
N LEU A 41 31.81 19.02 25.04
CA LEU A 41 31.30 18.67 23.71
C LEU A 41 30.65 19.91 23.11
N THR A 42 31.38 20.61 22.25
CA THR A 42 30.79 21.57 21.32
C THR A 42 29.96 20.79 20.30
N TYR A 43 28.64 20.84 20.44
CA TYR A 43 27.72 20.36 19.41
C TYR A 43 27.81 21.30 18.20
N ARG A 44 28.50 20.86 17.15
CA ARG A 44 28.38 21.48 15.83
C ARG A 44 27.11 20.89 15.21
N ALA A 45 26.12 21.74 14.92
CA ALA A 45 24.97 21.31 14.12
C ALA A 45 25.52 20.74 12.81
N ALA A 46 25.37 19.43 12.61
CA ALA A 46 25.62 18.82 11.34
C ALA A 46 24.53 19.33 10.41
N GLU A 47 24.90 20.21 9.48
CA GLU A 47 24.09 20.49 8.30
C GLU A 47 23.93 19.15 7.57
N THR A 48 22.82 18.46 7.81
CA THR A 48 22.44 17.32 6.99
C THR A 48 22.04 17.89 5.64
N ALA A 49 23.02 18.06 4.76
CA ALA A 49 22.80 18.13 3.34
C ALA A 49 21.98 16.89 2.98
N THR A 50 20.67 17.08 2.78
CA THR A 50 19.84 16.06 2.16
C THR A 50 20.28 16.04 0.71
N THR A 51 21.34 15.27 0.43
CA THR A 51 21.65 14.85 -0.91
C THR A 51 20.45 13.99 -1.32
N SER A 52 19.52 14.61 -2.05
CA SER A 52 18.49 13.89 -2.80
C SER A 52 19.23 13.05 -3.83
N ILE A 53 19.60 11.82 -3.45
CA ILE A 53 20.02 10.81 -4.40
C ILE A 53 18.78 10.54 -5.24
N GLN A 54 18.72 11.17 -6.42
CA GLN A 54 17.78 10.78 -7.45
C GLN A 54 18.21 9.38 -7.91
N MET A 55 17.63 8.34 -7.30
CA MET A 55 17.72 7.01 -7.87
C MET A 55 16.94 7.02 -9.16
N THR A 56 17.66 7.07 -10.27
CA THR A 56 17.09 6.89 -11.60
C THR A 56 16.58 5.45 -11.72
N TYR A 57 15.39 5.29 -12.28
CA TYR A 57 14.64 4.02 -12.47
C TYR A 57 15.49 2.84 -12.99
N GLU A 58 16.58 3.11 -13.72
CA GLU A 58 17.47 2.07 -14.28
C GLU A 58 18.35 1.34 -13.25
N ASP A 59 18.52 1.88 -12.03
CA ASP A 59 19.40 1.28 -11.00
C ASP A 59 18.63 0.53 -9.89
N THR A 60 17.29 0.49 -9.94
CA THR A 60 16.53 -0.30 -8.95
C THR A 60 16.52 -1.78 -9.38
N PRO A 61 17.10 -2.70 -8.58
CA PRO A 61 17.02 -4.11 -8.88
C PRO A 61 15.56 -4.56 -8.90
N ASP A 62 15.28 -5.53 -9.75
CA ASP A 62 13.96 -6.12 -9.88
C ASP A 62 13.44 -6.62 -8.52
N PRO A 63 12.20 -6.29 -8.11
CA PRO A 63 11.68 -6.68 -6.81
C PRO A 63 11.57 -8.20 -6.71
N THR A 64 11.96 -8.74 -5.57
CA THR A 64 11.99 -10.18 -5.28
C THR A 64 10.93 -10.61 -4.27
N THR A 65 10.31 -9.66 -3.58
CA THR A 65 9.21 -9.87 -2.63
C THR A 65 8.03 -8.95 -2.95
N PHE A 66 6.84 -9.28 -2.44
CA PHE A 66 5.67 -8.39 -2.52
C PHE A 66 6.01 -7.01 -1.96
N ARG A 67 6.66 -6.97 -0.80
CA ARG A 67 7.01 -5.71 -0.11
C ARG A 67 7.91 -4.80 -0.94
N GLU A 68 8.92 -5.36 -1.61
CA GLU A 68 9.80 -4.57 -2.50
C GLU A 68 9.03 -4.01 -3.69
N ALA A 69 8.16 -4.82 -4.30
CA ALA A 69 7.33 -4.40 -5.42
C ALA A 69 6.32 -3.31 -5.01
N GLU A 70 5.73 -3.42 -3.83
CA GLU A 70 4.82 -2.42 -3.25
C GLU A 70 5.55 -1.07 -3.07
N ILE A 71 6.74 -1.09 -2.45
CA ILE A 71 7.53 0.13 -2.24
C ILE A 71 7.90 0.79 -3.57
N LEU A 72 8.26 -0.01 -4.59
CA LEU A 72 8.55 0.50 -5.93
C LEU A 72 7.31 1.13 -6.57
N GLY A 73 6.17 0.44 -6.55
CA GLY A 73 4.93 0.95 -7.12
C GLY A 73 4.46 2.24 -6.44
N LEU A 74 4.54 2.31 -5.10
CA LEU A 74 4.20 3.54 -4.36
C LEU A 74 5.11 4.72 -4.70
N ARG A 75 6.40 4.48 -4.97
CA ARG A 75 7.30 5.53 -5.47
C ARG A 75 6.89 6.02 -6.85
N LEU A 76 6.59 5.08 -7.76
CA LEU A 76 6.14 5.41 -9.12
C LEU A 76 4.82 6.19 -9.13
N MET A 77 3.88 5.86 -8.22
CA MET A 77 2.66 6.66 -8.00
C MET A 77 2.98 8.12 -7.63
N GLN A 78 3.94 8.34 -6.72
CA GLN A 78 4.35 9.68 -6.30
C GLN A 78 5.00 10.49 -7.44
N GLU A 79 5.67 9.81 -8.36
CA GLU A 79 6.28 10.41 -9.56
C GLU A 79 5.27 10.67 -10.69
N GLY A 80 4.06 10.11 -10.58
CA GLY A 80 3.03 10.18 -11.61
C GLY A 80 3.15 9.11 -12.71
N ASN A 81 4.05 8.14 -12.53
CA ASN A 81 4.29 7.02 -13.43
C ASN A 81 3.30 5.88 -13.11
N PHE A 82 2.01 6.13 -13.38
CA PHE A 82 0.93 5.24 -12.94
C PHE A 82 0.92 3.88 -13.65
N GLU A 83 1.39 3.84 -14.90
CA GLU A 83 1.41 2.62 -15.71
C GLU A 83 2.50 1.66 -15.23
N GLU A 84 3.70 2.18 -14.93
CA GLU A 84 4.78 1.45 -14.31
C GLU A 84 4.44 1.03 -12.87
N ALA A 85 3.76 1.90 -12.11
CA ALA A 85 3.28 1.57 -10.78
C ALA A 85 2.34 0.35 -10.80
N LEU A 86 1.39 0.34 -11.75
CA LEU A 86 0.46 -0.77 -11.92
C LEU A 86 1.19 -2.08 -12.25
N ILE A 87 2.19 -2.03 -13.13
CA ILE A 87 3.04 -3.20 -13.45
C ILE A 87 3.77 -3.70 -12.20
N ALA A 88 4.32 -2.80 -11.39
CA ALA A 88 5.01 -3.15 -10.15
C ALA A 88 4.07 -3.87 -9.16
N PHE A 89 2.86 -3.35 -8.94
CA PHE A 89 1.87 -3.99 -8.06
C PHE A 89 1.45 -5.37 -8.57
N GLN A 90 1.18 -5.50 -9.88
CA GLN A 90 0.83 -6.79 -10.50
C GLN A 90 1.96 -7.82 -10.41
N LYS A 91 3.22 -7.38 -10.52
CA LYS A 91 4.39 -8.21 -10.28
C LYS A 91 4.46 -8.64 -8.81
N GLY A 92 4.24 -7.71 -7.89
CA GLY A 92 4.19 -7.94 -6.45
C GLY A 92 3.25 -9.08 -6.06
N MET A 93 2.05 -9.13 -6.63
CA MET A 93 1.07 -10.20 -6.35
C MET A 93 1.54 -11.62 -6.74
N LYS A 94 2.60 -11.73 -7.54
CA LYS A 94 3.20 -13.01 -7.97
C LYS A 94 4.47 -13.34 -7.18
N LEU A 95 4.91 -12.46 -6.29
CA LEU A 95 6.12 -12.62 -5.49
C LEU A 95 5.79 -13.14 -4.09
N PRO A 96 6.79 -13.72 -3.39
CA PRO A 96 6.68 -14.08 -1.98
C PRO A 96 6.12 -12.95 -1.10
N GLY A 97 5.06 -13.26 -0.35
CA GLY A 97 4.49 -12.37 0.68
C GLY A 97 5.04 -12.65 2.07
N SER A 98 4.33 -12.20 3.10
CA SER A 98 4.75 -12.31 4.51
C SER A 98 4.30 -13.61 5.19
N ARG A 99 3.23 -14.25 4.68
CA ARG A 99 2.56 -15.37 5.36
C ARG A 99 3.15 -16.72 4.96
N PRO A 100 3.71 -17.51 5.90
CA PRO A 100 4.13 -18.88 5.61
C PRO A 100 2.92 -19.78 5.37
N ASP A 101 3.01 -20.62 4.35
CA ASP A 101 2.00 -21.61 3.99
C ASP A 101 2.67 -22.91 3.51
N VAL A 102 1.93 -24.02 3.48
CA VAL A 102 2.41 -25.32 3.03
C VAL A 102 1.49 -25.84 1.95
N LEU A 103 1.98 -25.84 0.71
CA LEU A 103 1.25 -26.40 -0.43
C LEU A 103 1.49 -27.90 -0.50
N ARG A 104 0.41 -28.67 -0.41
CA ARG A 104 0.44 -30.12 -0.68
C ARG A 104 0.31 -30.34 -2.19
N THR A 105 1.32 -30.95 -2.80
CA THR A 105 1.44 -31.03 -4.26
C THR A 105 1.05 -32.41 -4.81
N LYS A 106 1.45 -33.50 -4.13
CA LYS A 106 1.27 -34.85 -4.65
C LYS A 106 1.02 -35.88 -3.55
N SER A 107 0.01 -36.71 -3.73
CA SER A 107 -0.19 -37.91 -2.89
C SER A 107 0.83 -38.99 -3.25
N LEU A 108 1.50 -39.53 -2.24
CA LEU A 108 2.49 -40.58 -2.38
C LEU A 108 1.83 -41.92 -2.05
N SER A 109 2.04 -42.93 -2.90
CA SER A 109 1.67 -44.31 -2.60
C SER A 109 2.79 -45.00 -1.82
N GLY A 110 2.42 -45.93 -0.94
CA GLY A 110 3.39 -46.67 -0.13
C GLY A 110 2.87 -46.99 1.26
N PRO A 111 3.62 -47.81 2.03
CA PRO A 111 3.22 -48.13 3.39
C PRO A 111 3.20 -46.87 4.28
N SER A 112 2.04 -46.60 4.88
CA SER A 112 1.88 -45.54 5.88
C SER A 112 2.52 -45.93 7.22
N PRO A 113 3.10 -44.98 7.98
CA PRO A 113 3.53 -45.21 9.36
C PRO A 113 2.40 -45.71 10.30
N VAL A 114 1.14 -45.39 9.97
CA VAL A 114 -0.06 -45.85 10.71
C VAL A 114 -0.78 -47.02 10.04
N GLY A 115 -0.16 -47.66 9.05
CA GLY A 115 -0.73 -48.76 8.26
C GLY A 115 -1.60 -48.29 7.07
N GLY A 116 -1.63 -49.12 6.02
CA GLY A 116 -2.35 -48.81 4.75
C GLY A 116 -1.42 -48.43 3.59
N ALA A 117 -1.98 -48.32 2.38
CA ALA A 117 -1.25 -48.09 1.12
C ALA A 117 -1.00 -46.60 0.79
N PHE A 118 -1.41 -45.68 1.66
CA PHE A 118 -1.20 -44.24 1.51
C PHE A 118 0.13 -43.82 2.17
N GLY A 119 1.13 -43.50 1.36
CA GLY A 119 2.49 -43.17 1.80
C GLY A 119 2.70 -41.71 2.23
N GLY A 120 1.62 -40.90 2.28
CA GLY A 120 1.67 -39.50 2.66
C GLY A 120 1.50 -38.53 1.49
N THR A 121 1.93 -37.28 1.67
CA THR A 121 1.80 -36.21 0.66
C THR A 121 3.10 -35.40 0.59
N GLU A 122 3.59 -35.16 -0.62
CA GLU A 122 4.65 -34.20 -0.86
C GLU A 122 4.13 -32.78 -0.57
N SER A 123 4.94 -32.00 0.13
CA SER A 123 4.57 -30.67 0.61
C SER A 123 5.72 -29.69 0.37
N GLN A 124 5.40 -28.47 -0.03
CA GLN A 124 6.36 -27.38 -0.22
C GLN A 124 5.98 -26.20 0.69
N SER A 125 6.93 -25.74 1.50
CA SER A 125 6.79 -24.48 2.22
C SER A 125 6.88 -23.31 1.24
N VAL A 126 5.89 -22.43 1.26
CA VAL A 126 5.81 -21.24 0.43
C VAL A 126 5.51 -20.01 1.28
N MET A 127 5.82 -18.84 0.74
CA MET A 127 5.46 -17.56 1.33
C MET A 127 4.39 -16.92 0.46
N THR A 128 3.19 -16.80 1.00
CA THR A 128 2.00 -16.25 0.33
C THR A 128 1.70 -14.86 0.86
N LEU A 129 0.88 -14.10 0.12
CA LEU A 129 0.39 -12.83 0.63
C LEU A 129 -0.55 -13.07 1.83
N ASP A 130 -0.38 -12.24 2.85
CA ASP A 130 -1.38 -12.11 3.91
C ASP A 130 -2.56 -11.23 3.46
N ASP A 131 -3.61 -11.17 4.30
CA ASP A 131 -4.82 -10.41 3.99
C ASP A 131 -4.53 -8.91 3.84
N PHE A 132 -3.60 -8.34 4.62
CA PHE A 132 -3.24 -6.93 4.56
C PHE A 132 -2.45 -6.60 3.28
N GLU A 133 -1.57 -7.51 2.85
CA GLU A 133 -0.85 -7.41 1.58
C GLU A 133 -1.81 -7.48 0.39
N LEU A 134 -2.81 -8.36 0.43
CA LEU A 134 -3.87 -8.42 -0.58
C LEU A 134 -4.73 -7.15 -0.61
N GLN A 135 -5.14 -6.65 0.56
CA GLN A 135 -5.85 -5.38 0.69
C GLN A 135 -5.04 -4.23 0.07
N ALA A 136 -3.76 -4.10 0.45
CA ALA A 136 -2.88 -3.05 -0.02
C ALA A 136 -2.63 -3.14 -1.53
N ALA A 137 -2.37 -4.35 -2.06
CA ALA A 137 -2.16 -4.56 -3.48
C ALA A 137 -3.35 -4.08 -4.31
N HIS A 138 -4.55 -4.54 -3.95
CA HIS A 138 -5.77 -4.18 -4.66
C HIS A 138 -6.12 -2.70 -4.49
N TYR A 139 -5.97 -2.13 -3.29
CA TYR A 139 -6.18 -0.69 -3.09
C TYR A 139 -5.23 0.15 -3.95
N ASN A 140 -3.94 -0.17 -3.95
CA ASN A 140 -2.94 0.56 -4.72
C ASN A 140 -3.16 0.43 -6.23
N MET A 141 -3.56 -0.75 -6.70
CA MET A 141 -3.97 -0.95 -8.10
C MET A 141 -5.22 -0.14 -8.44
N ALA A 142 -6.20 -0.05 -7.54
CA ALA A 142 -7.39 0.79 -7.74
C ALA A 142 -7.00 2.25 -7.95
N CYS A 143 -6.09 2.79 -7.12
CA CYS A 143 -5.56 4.15 -7.27
C CYS A 143 -4.86 4.32 -8.62
N ALA A 144 -3.97 3.40 -9.01
CA ALA A 144 -3.26 3.47 -10.30
C ALA A 144 -4.24 3.44 -11.49
N HIS A 145 -5.22 2.54 -11.47
CA HIS A 145 -6.25 2.44 -12.52
C HIS A 145 -7.10 3.70 -12.62
N ALA A 146 -7.52 4.29 -11.48
CA ALA A 146 -8.30 5.53 -11.49
C ALA A 146 -7.51 6.67 -12.14
N ARG A 147 -6.22 6.80 -11.81
CA ARG A 147 -5.33 7.82 -12.39
C ARG A 147 -5.06 7.63 -13.88
N LEU A 148 -5.12 6.40 -14.37
CA LEU A 148 -5.03 6.07 -15.80
C LEU A 148 -6.36 6.26 -16.54
N GLY A 149 -7.47 6.51 -15.84
CA GLY A 149 -8.81 6.59 -16.42
C GLY A 149 -9.47 5.23 -16.67
N ASN A 150 -8.88 4.14 -16.17
CA ASN A 150 -9.40 2.78 -16.22
C ASN A 150 -10.42 2.58 -15.09
N LEU A 151 -11.59 3.22 -15.22
CA LEU A 151 -12.53 3.41 -14.11
C LEU A 151 -13.14 2.09 -13.64
N ASP A 152 -13.50 1.20 -14.56
CA ASP A 152 -14.10 -0.10 -14.25
C ASP A 152 -13.11 -0.98 -13.49
N GLU A 153 -11.87 -1.08 -13.97
CA GLU A 153 -10.81 -1.85 -13.31
C GLU A 153 -10.45 -1.26 -11.95
N SER A 154 -10.54 0.05 -11.78
CA SER A 154 -10.31 0.72 -10.50
C SER A 154 -11.36 0.29 -9.48
N ILE A 155 -12.65 0.34 -9.85
CA ILE A 155 -13.76 -0.08 -8.97
C ILE A 155 -13.68 -1.57 -8.66
N MET A 156 -13.35 -2.42 -9.64
CA MET A 156 -13.15 -3.86 -9.43
C MET A 156 -12.03 -4.16 -8.44
N ASN A 157 -10.89 -3.46 -8.54
CA ASN A 157 -9.79 -3.62 -7.60
C ASN A 157 -10.16 -3.11 -6.21
N LEU A 158 -10.89 -1.99 -6.11
CA LEU A 158 -11.33 -1.46 -4.83
C LEU A 158 -12.30 -2.43 -4.13
N GLU A 159 -13.23 -3.03 -4.88
CA GLU A 159 -14.11 -4.08 -4.35
C GLU A 159 -13.29 -5.26 -3.82
N GLN A 160 -12.22 -5.65 -4.53
CA GLN A 160 -11.39 -6.74 -4.10
C GLN A 160 -10.57 -6.40 -2.85
N ALA A 161 -10.14 -5.16 -2.66
CA ALA A 161 -9.58 -4.72 -1.39
C ALA A 161 -10.59 -4.90 -0.25
N PHE A 162 -11.86 -4.52 -0.47
CA PHE A 162 -12.92 -4.67 0.55
C PHE A 162 -13.23 -6.13 0.86
N LYS A 163 -13.27 -7.01 -0.15
CA LYS A 163 -13.44 -8.47 0.03
C LYS A 163 -12.32 -9.11 0.85
N ASN A 164 -11.11 -8.55 0.79
CA ASN A 164 -9.97 -8.98 1.60
C ASN A 164 -9.93 -8.32 2.99
N GLY A 165 -10.96 -7.56 3.38
CA GLY A 165 -11.12 -7.02 4.73
C GLY A 165 -10.74 -5.55 4.90
N PHE A 166 -10.45 -4.82 3.81
CA PHE A 166 -10.21 -3.38 3.91
C PHE A 166 -11.51 -2.67 4.36
N ASP A 167 -11.44 -1.96 5.49
CA ASP A 167 -12.59 -1.33 6.14
C ASP A 167 -12.43 0.18 6.38
N ASN A 168 -11.31 0.77 5.94
CA ASN A 168 -11.07 2.21 6.09
C ASN A 168 -11.72 3.01 4.95
N TYR A 169 -13.05 2.97 4.90
CA TYR A 169 -13.87 3.65 3.89
C TYR A 169 -13.74 5.18 3.94
N SER A 170 -13.31 5.75 5.07
CA SER A 170 -12.96 7.17 5.15
C SER A 170 -11.74 7.52 4.28
N THR A 171 -10.74 6.64 4.23
CA THR A 171 -9.56 6.83 3.36
C THR A 171 -9.98 6.82 1.90
N VAL A 172 -10.82 5.86 1.49
CA VAL A 172 -11.34 5.76 0.10
C VAL A 172 -12.00 7.06 -0.35
N ARG A 173 -12.86 7.65 0.50
CA ARG A 173 -13.54 8.93 0.17
C ARG A 173 -12.58 10.11 0.12
N GLY A 174 -11.55 10.11 0.96
CA GLY A 174 -10.57 11.18 1.07
C GLY A 174 -9.43 11.08 0.04
N ASP A 175 -9.24 9.93 -0.59
CA ASP A 175 -8.09 9.69 -1.46
C ASP A 175 -8.24 10.45 -2.80
N PRO A 176 -7.35 11.41 -3.10
CA PRO A 176 -7.39 12.13 -4.37
C PRO A 176 -7.08 11.25 -5.58
N ASP A 177 -6.42 10.11 -5.40
CA ASP A 177 -6.13 9.22 -6.53
C ASP A 177 -7.40 8.54 -7.05
N LEU A 178 -8.41 8.38 -6.20
CA LEU A 178 -9.71 7.81 -6.53
C LEU A 178 -10.75 8.84 -6.97
N ASP A 179 -10.41 10.14 -7.03
CA ASP A 179 -11.34 11.18 -7.50
C ASP A 179 -12.03 10.85 -8.85
N PRO A 180 -11.35 10.27 -9.86
CA PRO A 180 -11.98 9.91 -11.14
C PRO A 180 -13.15 8.93 -11.03
N ILE A 181 -13.15 8.05 -10.02
CA ILE A 181 -14.21 7.03 -9.84
C ILE A 181 -15.32 7.49 -8.89
N LYS A 182 -15.12 8.55 -8.10
CA LYS A 182 -16.10 9.00 -7.08
C LYS A 182 -17.45 9.47 -7.64
N ASN A 183 -17.54 9.76 -8.93
CA ASN A 183 -18.79 10.14 -9.59
C ASN A 183 -19.41 8.97 -10.39
N GLN A 184 -18.86 7.76 -10.29
CA GLN A 184 -19.38 6.59 -10.98
C GLN A 184 -20.51 5.94 -10.16
N PRO A 185 -21.66 5.59 -10.78
CA PRO A 185 -22.76 4.91 -10.08
C PRO A 185 -22.33 3.59 -9.41
N ASP A 186 -21.38 2.88 -10.02
CA ASP A 186 -20.87 1.62 -9.50
C ASP A 186 -20.00 1.83 -8.25
N PHE A 187 -19.30 2.97 -8.15
CA PHE A 187 -18.57 3.34 -6.94
C PHE A 187 -19.54 3.64 -5.79
N ASP A 188 -20.61 4.39 -6.04
CA ASP A 188 -21.63 4.67 -5.03
C ASP A 188 -22.26 3.37 -4.53
N THR A 189 -22.64 2.47 -5.45
CA THR A 189 -23.18 1.14 -5.14
C THR A 189 -22.20 0.31 -4.30
N LEU A 190 -20.91 0.33 -4.66
CA LEU A 190 -19.87 -0.36 -3.92
C LEU A 190 -19.75 0.18 -2.48
N MET A 191 -19.67 1.50 -2.33
CA MET A 191 -19.55 2.14 -1.01
C MET A 191 -20.80 1.90 -0.15
N GLU A 192 -21.99 1.93 -0.74
CA GLU A 192 -23.23 1.58 -0.04
C GLU A 192 -23.27 0.12 0.42
N THR A 193 -22.68 -0.79 -0.36
CA THR A 193 -22.65 -2.22 -0.03
C THR A 193 -21.77 -2.49 1.20
N TYR A 194 -20.62 -1.83 1.32
CA TYR A 194 -19.62 -2.12 2.35
C TYR A 194 -19.63 -1.16 3.55
N ASP A 195 -19.89 0.14 3.35
CA ASP A 195 -19.82 1.16 4.42
C ASP A 195 -21.17 1.58 5.00
N ASN A 196 -22.28 0.96 4.58
CA ASN A 196 -23.55 1.18 5.28
C ASN A 196 -23.56 0.42 6.62
N LYS A 197 -23.22 1.16 7.69
CA LYS A 197 -23.59 0.84 9.07
C LYS A 197 -25.13 0.82 9.20
N GLY A 198 -25.77 -0.24 8.72
CA GLY A 198 -27.23 -0.30 8.70
C GLY A 198 -27.90 -1.49 8.02
N GLY A 199 -27.26 -2.66 7.96
CA GLY A 199 -27.94 -3.92 7.68
C GLY A 199 -28.14 -4.26 6.20
N PHE A 200 -27.09 -4.81 5.59
CA PHE A 200 -27.27 -5.80 4.54
C PHE A 200 -26.62 -7.12 4.99
N ASN A 201 -27.48 -8.09 5.29
CA ASN A 201 -27.11 -9.44 5.67
C ASN A 201 -27.41 -10.34 4.45
N PRO A 202 -26.46 -10.59 3.53
CA PRO A 202 -26.71 -11.45 2.37
C PRO A 202 -26.98 -12.92 2.77
N PHE A 203 -26.68 -13.29 4.02
CA PHE A 203 -26.96 -14.60 4.63
C PHE A 203 -27.92 -14.53 5.83
N GLY A 204 -28.69 -13.45 6.00
CA GLY A 204 -29.63 -13.27 7.11
C GLY A 204 -30.88 -14.15 7.10
N PHE A 205 -30.84 -15.30 6.40
CA PHE A 205 -31.87 -16.32 6.49
C PHE A 205 -31.66 -17.12 7.78
N PHE A 206 -32.69 -17.12 8.62
CA PHE A 206 -32.86 -17.90 9.85
C PHE A 206 -32.16 -17.38 11.12
N SER A 207 -32.82 -16.44 11.79
CA SER A 207 -33.16 -16.64 13.20
C SER A 207 -34.31 -15.74 13.65
N LYS A 208 -35.53 -16.29 13.57
CA LYS A 208 -36.61 -16.00 14.51
C LYS A 208 -37.28 -17.31 14.87
N LYS A 209 -37.13 -17.74 16.11
CA LYS A 209 -38.21 -18.28 16.97
C LYS A 209 -37.82 -18.07 18.42
#